data_AF-A0A1V4EHJ7-F1
#
_entry.id   AF-A0A1V4EHJ7-F1
#
_cell.length_a   1.000
_cell.length_b   1.000
_cell.length_c   1.000
_cell.angle_alpha   90.00
_cell.angle_beta   90.00
_cell.angle_gamma   90.00
#
_symmetry.space_group_name_H-M   'P 1'
#
loop_
_entity.id
_entity.type
_entity.pdbx_description
1 polymer ?
#
loop_
_entity_poly.entity_id
_entity_poly.type
_entity_poly.pdbx_seq_one_letter_code
_entity_poly.pdbx_strand_id
1 'polypeptide(L)'
;MNNPTSFTDRENWSGEWYELAIEIGDTSDERLQGALSALWRAAAIEGCYGHRDREPEEQDEVACTVSSLAEFGFLLGTITLPTGHRVVCGCVAVREDGCSDWLDFYLPVGALDRIDERFGSYRFDQADGEAVFGWRRTYDDWLADIGTSVYQEVPFRLGLIGFETSGTIDARELNGTPPEERWMGYLLPADGVLRYLAANG
;
A
#
# COMPACT_ATOMS: atom_id res chain seq x y z
N MET A 1 22.85 12.28 -8.60
CA MET A 1 21.91 12.32 -7.46
C MET A 1 20.72 11.49 -7.89
N ASN A 2 20.48 10.38 -7.20
CA ASN A 2 19.46 9.41 -7.57
C ASN A 2 18.11 9.91 -7.04
N ASN A 3 17.21 10.28 -7.95
CA ASN A 3 15.94 10.92 -7.62
C ASN A 3 14.89 9.84 -7.25
N PRO A 4 14.38 9.78 -6.01
CA PRO A 4 13.39 8.78 -5.60
C PRO A 4 12.02 8.94 -6.26
N THR A 5 11.80 10.02 -7.03
CA THR A 5 10.57 10.25 -7.81
C THR A 5 10.72 9.92 -9.30
N SER A 6 11.90 9.51 -9.77
CA SER A 6 12.13 9.17 -11.18
C SER A 6 11.50 7.83 -11.53
N PHE A 7 10.69 7.81 -12.58
CA PHE A 7 10.06 6.59 -13.04
C PHE A 7 11.07 5.71 -13.78
N THR A 8 11.94 6.30 -14.59
CA THR A 8 12.88 5.55 -15.44
C THR A 8 14.09 5.00 -14.67
N ASP A 9 14.35 5.49 -13.46
CA ASP A 9 15.36 4.93 -12.58
C ASP A 9 14.92 3.57 -12.03
N ARG A 10 15.42 2.50 -12.65
CA ARG A 10 15.08 1.11 -12.32
C ARG A 10 15.32 0.74 -10.85
N GLU A 11 16.28 1.37 -10.20
CA GLU A 11 16.59 1.12 -8.79
C GLU A 11 15.53 1.70 -7.85
N ASN A 12 14.66 2.61 -8.31
CA ASN A 12 13.49 3.00 -7.52
C ASN A 12 12.47 1.87 -7.42
N TRP A 13 12.40 0.98 -8.42
CA TRP A 13 11.39 -0.09 -8.50
C TRP A 13 11.95 -1.48 -8.17
N SER A 14 13.11 -1.54 -7.51
CA SER A 14 13.75 -2.78 -7.09
C SER A 14 13.40 -3.13 -5.64
N GLY A 15 13.55 -4.40 -5.30
CA GLY A 15 13.29 -4.92 -3.95
C GLY A 15 11.84 -5.36 -3.73
N GLU A 16 11.44 -5.33 -2.46
CA GLU A 16 10.07 -5.58 -1.98
C GLU A 16 9.21 -4.31 -2.07
N TRP A 17 7.94 -4.46 -1.72
CA TRP A 17 6.96 -3.40 -1.63
C TRP A 17 6.57 -3.16 -0.17
N TYR A 18 6.62 -1.91 0.26
CA TYR A 18 5.98 -1.51 1.52
C TYR A 18 4.57 -1.01 1.23
N GLU A 19 3.56 -1.64 1.80
CA GLU A 19 2.21 -1.52 1.27
C GLU A 19 1.13 -1.39 2.34
N LEU A 20 -0.01 -0.87 1.88
CA LEU A 20 -1.33 -1.05 2.44
C LEU A 20 -2.10 -1.97 1.47
N ALA A 21 -2.35 -3.21 1.89
CA ALA A 21 -3.17 -4.17 1.17
C ALA A 21 -4.59 -4.18 1.73
N ILE A 22 -5.60 -3.93 0.89
CA ILE A 22 -7.00 -3.85 1.31
C ILE A 22 -7.79 -4.99 0.68
N GLU A 23 -8.27 -5.92 1.50
CA GLU A 23 -9.23 -6.94 1.09
C GLU A 23 -10.63 -6.33 1.01
N ILE A 24 -11.07 -5.96 -0.19
CA ILE A 24 -12.36 -5.30 -0.41
C ILE A 24 -13.51 -6.28 -0.19
N GLY A 25 -13.35 -7.53 -0.64
CA GLY A 25 -14.34 -8.59 -0.58
C GLY A 25 -14.63 -9.18 -1.95
N ASP A 26 -15.82 -9.76 -2.16
CA ASP A 26 -16.10 -10.48 -3.42
C ASP A 26 -15.93 -9.58 -4.66
N THR A 27 -15.60 -10.19 -5.80
CA THR A 27 -15.31 -9.44 -7.02
C THR A 27 -16.40 -8.45 -7.41
N SER A 28 -16.00 -7.17 -7.55
CA SER A 28 -16.90 -6.07 -7.86
C SER A 28 -16.12 -4.87 -8.37
N ASP A 29 -16.27 -4.53 -9.65
CA ASP A 29 -15.64 -3.35 -10.25
C ASP A 29 -16.09 -2.05 -9.59
N GLU A 30 -17.36 -1.97 -9.17
CA GLU A 30 -17.88 -0.79 -8.48
C GLU A 30 -17.19 -0.56 -7.13
N ARG A 31 -17.06 -1.61 -6.30
CA ARG A 31 -16.36 -1.50 -5.01
C ARG A 31 -14.87 -1.25 -5.20
N LEU A 32 -14.23 -1.94 -6.15
CA LEU A 32 -12.82 -1.73 -6.47
C LEU A 32 -12.57 -0.30 -6.96
N GLN A 33 -13.43 0.23 -7.84
CA GLN A 33 -13.34 1.61 -8.31
C GLN A 33 -13.50 2.60 -7.17
N GLY A 34 -14.49 2.39 -6.28
CA GLY A 34 -14.69 3.23 -5.10
C GLY A 34 -13.47 3.23 -4.19
N ALA A 35 -12.91 2.05 -3.90
CA ALA A 35 -11.71 1.91 -3.07
C ALA A 35 -10.50 2.57 -3.72
N LEU A 36 -10.26 2.35 -5.02
CA LEU A 36 -9.18 2.98 -5.78
C LEU A 36 -9.29 4.51 -5.74
N SER A 37 -10.47 5.07 -6.01
CA SER A 37 -10.68 6.52 -5.99
C SER A 37 -10.56 7.14 -4.60
N ALA A 38 -11.04 6.44 -3.56
CA ALA A 38 -10.87 6.89 -2.18
C ALA A 38 -9.40 6.86 -1.76
N LEU A 39 -8.68 5.80 -2.12
CA LEU A 39 -7.27 5.61 -1.81
C LEU A 39 -6.41 6.69 -2.49
N TRP A 40 -6.60 6.90 -3.80
CA TRP A 40 -5.81 7.86 -4.58
C TRP A 40 -5.91 9.27 -4.00
N ARG A 41 -7.12 9.66 -3.57
CA ARG A 41 -7.38 10.94 -2.93
C ARG A 41 -6.83 11.01 -1.51
N ALA A 42 -7.08 9.99 -0.68
CA ALA A 42 -6.65 9.97 0.72
C ALA A 42 -5.13 10.01 0.85
N ALA A 43 -4.43 9.28 -0.02
CA ALA A 43 -2.98 9.28 -0.12
C ALA A 43 -2.43 10.57 -0.80
N ALA A 44 -3.29 11.40 -1.40
CA ALA A 44 -2.90 12.59 -2.17
C ALA A 44 -1.84 12.27 -3.25
N ILE A 45 -2.07 11.18 -4.00
CA ILE A 45 -1.16 10.76 -5.07
C ILE A 45 -1.21 11.79 -6.20
N GLU A 46 -0.04 12.26 -6.61
CA GLU A 46 0.14 13.19 -7.70
C GLU A 46 0.40 12.46 -9.02
N GLY A 47 -0.44 12.78 -10.02
CA GLY A 47 -0.47 12.12 -11.32
C GLY A 47 -1.11 10.74 -11.28
N CYS A 48 -1.32 10.17 -12.46
CA CYS A 48 -1.78 8.80 -12.64
C CYS A 48 -1.26 8.29 -13.99
N TYR A 49 -0.35 7.32 -13.97
CA TYR A 49 0.44 6.93 -15.14
C TYR A 49 0.46 5.41 -15.32
N GLY A 50 0.48 4.97 -16.58
CA GLY A 50 0.49 3.55 -16.94
C GLY A 50 1.86 2.99 -17.32
N HIS A 51 2.89 3.83 -17.49
CA HIS A 51 4.21 3.41 -17.96
C HIS A 51 5.30 3.77 -16.96
N ARG A 52 6.02 2.74 -16.48
CA ARG A 52 7.20 2.91 -15.60
C ARG A 52 8.48 3.23 -16.36
N ASP A 53 8.52 3.03 -17.67
CA ASP A 53 9.71 3.20 -18.52
C ASP A 53 9.79 4.59 -19.18
N ARG A 54 8.92 5.52 -18.76
CA ARG A 54 8.86 6.91 -19.20
C ARG A 54 8.69 7.81 -17.98
N GLU A 55 9.29 8.99 -18.00
CA GLU A 55 9.04 9.97 -16.94
C GLU A 55 7.61 10.53 -17.04
N PRO A 56 7.06 11.09 -15.94
CA PRO A 56 5.75 11.73 -15.94
C PRO A 56 5.54 12.76 -17.06
N GLU A 57 6.55 13.57 -17.37
CA GLU A 57 6.50 14.59 -18.43
C GLU A 57 6.57 14.03 -19.86
N GLU A 58 6.87 12.74 -20.02
CA GLU A 58 7.04 12.05 -21.31
C GLU A 58 5.83 11.18 -21.69
N GLN A 59 4.78 11.19 -20.88
CA GLN A 59 3.57 10.41 -21.09
C GLN A 59 2.32 11.19 -20.68
N ASP A 60 1.18 10.83 -21.26
CA ASP A 60 -0.09 11.39 -20.83
C ASP A 60 -0.55 10.74 -19.52
N GLU A 61 -1.18 11.53 -18.65
CA GLU A 61 -1.91 10.96 -17.51
C GLU A 61 -3.06 10.09 -18.01
N VAL A 62 -3.24 8.93 -17.37
CA VAL A 62 -4.34 8.01 -17.60
C VAL A 62 -5.43 8.24 -16.55
N ALA A 63 -6.66 7.85 -16.86
CA ALA A 63 -7.75 7.95 -15.89
C ALA A 63 -7.50 7.01 -14.69
N CYS A 64 -7.68 7.48 -13.47
CA CYS A 64 -7.61 6.64 -12.26
C CYS A 64 -8.85 5.73 -12.16
N THR A 65 -8.86 4.66 -12.94
CA THR A 65 -10.00 3.76 -13.09
C THR A 65 -9.60 2.29 -13.05
N VAL A 66 -10.54 1.42 -12.67
CA VAL A 66 -10.35 -0.05 -12.74
C VAL A 66 -10.03 -0.51 -14.16
N SER A 67 -10.60 0.14 -15.19
CA SER A 67 -10.28 -0.18 -16.59
C SER A 67 -8.82 0.13 -16.92
N SER A 68 -8.30 1.29 -16.50
CA SER A 68 -6.88 1.61 -16.69
C SER A 68 -5.99 0.70 -15.85
N LEU A 69 -6.38 0.39 -14.61
CA LEU A 69 -5.65 -0.56 -13.77
C LEU A 69 -5.55 -1.95 -14.43
N ALA A 70 -6.63 -2.42 -15.07
CA ALA A 70 -6.64 -3.68 -15.81
C ALA A 70 -5.84 -3.61 -17.13
N GLU A 71 -5.85 -2.46 -17.81
CA GLU A 71 -5.10 -2.24 -19.06
C GLU A 71 -3.59 -2.24 -18.83
N PHE A 72 -3.12 -1.51 -17.82
CA PHE A 72 -1.69 -1.33 -17.54
C PHE A 72 -1.14 -2.35 -16.53
N GLY A 73 -2.02 -3.03 -15.78
CA GLY A 73 -1.68 -3.93 -14.68
C GLY A 73 -1.33 -3.21 -13.37
N PHE A 74 -1.04 -1.93 -13.43
CA PHE A 74 -0.79 -1.04 -12.29
C PHE A 74 -1.12 0.40 -12.66
N LEU A 75 -1.30 1.25 -11.67
CA LEU A 75 -1.31 2.70 -11.83
C LEU A 75 -0.22 3.30 -10.96
N LEU A 76 0.54 4.25 -11.51
CA LEU A 76 1.70 4.84 -10.87
C LEU A 76 1.46 6.32 -10.58
N GLY A 77 2.14 6.82 -9.56
CA GLY A 77 2.16 8.24 -9.24
C GLY A 77 3.34 8.60 -8.36
N THR A 78 3.34 9.83 -7.87
CA THR A 78 4.27 10.24 -6.81
C THR A 78 3.51 10.69 -5.58
N ILE A 79 4.13 10.54 -4.42
CA ILE A 79 3.52 10.90 -3.15
C ILE A 79 4.49 11.65 -2.27
N THR A 80 3.96 12.49 -1.37
CA THR A 80 4.74 13.09 -0.29
C THR A 80 4.47 12.29 0.98
N LEU A 81 5.53 11.67 1.52
CA LEU A 81 5.49 10.87 2.73
C LEU A 81 5.30 11.75 3.98
N PRO A 82 4.88 11.17 5.12
CA PRO A 82 4.75 11.91 6.39
C PRO A 82 6.06 12.57 6.86
N THR A 83 7.21 12.11 6.37
CA THR A 83 8.53 12.70 6.61
C THR A 83 8.83 13.93 5.74
N GLY A 84 7.97 14.25 4.77
CA GLY A 84 8.14 15.34 3.80
C GLY A 84 8.93 14.95 2.54
N HIS A 85 9.47 13.73 2.48
CA HIS A 85 10.15 13.21 1.29
C HIS A 85 9.15 12.80 0.21
N ARG A 86 9.54 12.96 -1.06
CA ARG A 86 8.75 12.51 -2.20
C ARG A 86 9.32 11.22 -2.76
N VAL A 87 8.45 10.28 -3.11
CA VAL A 87 8.83 9.00 -3.72
C VAL A 87 7.84 8.61 -4.82
N VAL A 88 8.27 7.72 -5.72
CA VAL A 88 7.32 6.99 -6.59
C VAL A 88 6.46 6.04 -5.76
N CYS A 89 5.25 5.78 -6.23
CA CYS A 89 4.31 4.83 -5.64
C CYS A 89 3.51 4.16 -6.75
N GLY A 90 2.81 3.08 -6.40
CA GLY A 90 1.88 2.45 -7.32
C GLY A 90 0.71 1.79 -6.64
N CYS A 91 -0.25 1.38 -7.45
CA CYS A 91 -1.40 0.61 -7.02
C CYS A 91 -1.67 -0.52 -8.01
N VAL A 92 -2.03 -1.69 -7.50
CA VAL A 92 -2.41 -2.88 -8.28
C VAL A 92 -3.66 -3.50 -7.66
N ALA A 93 -4.49 -4.15 -8.50
CA ALA A 93 -5.56 -4.99 -8.01
C ALA A 93 -5.17 -6.46 -8.16
N VAL A 94 -5.35 -7.24 -7.09
CA VAL A 94 -5.18 -8.70 -7.12
C VAL A 94 -6.56 -9.32 -7.17
N ARG A 95 -6.80 -10.09 -8.24
CA ARG A 95 -8.05 -10.80 -8.48
C ARG A 95 -7.75 -12.24 -8.85
N GLU A 96 -8.21 -13.16 -8.03
CA GLU A 96 -8.09 -14.60 -8.26
C GLU A 96 -9.47 -15.26 -8.23
N ASP A 97 -9.67 -16.27 -9.07
CA ASP A 97 -10.95 -16.95 -9.20
C ASP A 97 -11.39 -17.59 -7.87
N GLY A 98 -12.49 -17.10 -7.32
CA GLY A 98 -13.06 -17.61 -6.06
C GLY A 98 -12.46 -16.98 -4.80
N CYS A 99 -11.55 -16.01 -4.94
CA CYS A 99 -10.97 -15.23 -3.85
C CYS A 99 -11.61 -13.83 -3.76
N SER A 100 -11.33 -13.11 -2.67
CA SER A 100 -11.66 -11.68 -2.56
C SER A 100 -10.82 -10.84 -3.52
N ASP A 101 -11.36 -9.72 -4.00
CA ASP A 101 -10.59 -8.66 -4.64
C ASP A 101 -9.73 -7.95 -3.57
N TRP A 102 -8.46 -7.76 -3.89
CA TRP A 102 -7.54 -6.93 -3.13
C TRP A 102 -7.13 -5.70 -3.93
N LEU A 103 -6.91 -4.60 -3.21
CA LEU A 103 -6.29 -3.40 -3.73
C LEU A 103 -5.03 -3.11 -2.92
N ASP A 104 -3.89 -3.18 -3.59
CA ASP A 104 -2.59 -3.00 -2.96
C ASP A 104 -2.06 -1.64 -3.37
N PHE A 105 -1.89 -0.76 -2.39
CA PHE A 105 -1.13 0.48 -2.56
C PHE A 105 0.26 0.28 -2.02
N TYR A 106 1.27 0.51 -2.86
CA TYR A 106 2.65 0.21 -2.52
C TYR A 106 3.61 1.36 -2.75
N LEU A 107 4.62 1.38 -1.89
CA LEU A 107 5.82 2.18 -1.94
C LEU A 107 7.01 1.25 -2.22
N PRO A 108 7.70 1.41 -3.36
CA PRO A 108 8.88 0.61 -3.67
C PRO A 108 10.00 0.78 -2.65
N VAL A 109 10.52 -0.33 -2.11
CA VAL A 109 11.63 -0.29 -1.14
C VAL A 109 12.88 0.36 -1.75
N GLY A 110 13.18 0.13 -3.03
CA GLY A 110 14.30 0.80 -3.70
C GLY A 110 14.21 2.33 -3.72
N ALA A 111 13.00 2.90 -3.77
CA ALA A 111 12.78 4.34 -3.64
C ALA A 111 12.85 4.79 -2.16
N LEU A 112 12.33 3.99 -1.24
CA LEU A 112 12.33 4.27 0.20
C LEU A 112 13.74 4.20 0.82
N ASP A 113 14.58 3.26 0.40
CA ASP A 113 15.94 3.08 0.91
C ASP A 113 16.84 4.32 0.65
N ARG A 114 16.49 5.10 -0.39
CA ARG A 114 17.19 6.35 -0.74
C ARG A 114 16.91 7.50 0.22
N ILE A 115 15.80 7.42 0.97
CA ILE A 115 15.40 8.44 1.94
C ILE A 115 15.59 7.95 3.38
N ASP A 116 15.55 6.63 3.59
CA ASP A 116 15.61 6.00 4.89
C ASP A 116 16.20 4.59 4.76
N GLU A 117 17.51 4.47 5.04
CA GLU A 117 18.31 3.23 4.87
C GLU A 117 17.81 2.03 5.67
N ARG A 118 16.90 2.27 6.63
CA ARG A 118 16.26 1.23 7.43
C ARG A 118 15.35 0.32 6.60
N PHE A 119 14.83 0.80 5.47
CA PHE A 119 14.06 -0.04 4.55
C PHE A 119 14.93 -1.10 3.85
N GLY A 120 16.15 -0.76 3.43
CA GLY A 120 17.08 -1.73 2.84
C GLY A 120 17.78 -2.62 3.88
N SER A 121 17.99 -2.11 5.11
CA SER A 121 18.67 -2.87 6.18
C SER A 121 17.76 -3.76 7.02
N TYR A 122 16.42 -3.59 6.94
CA TYR A 122 15.45 -4.39 7.70
C TYR A 122 15.65 -5.91 7.54
N ARG A 123 16.15 -6.37 6.39
CA ARG A 123 16.46 -7.80 6.16
C ARG A 123 17.61 -8.35 7.01
N PHE A 124 18.44 -7.50 7.60
CA PHE A 124 19.67 -7.89 8.29
C PHE A 124 19.62 -7.71 9.81
N ASP A 125 18.79 -6.80 10.32
CA ASP A 125 18.64 -6.52 11.76
C ASP A 125 17.33 -7.13 12.31
N GLN A 126 17.23 -8.46 12.31
CA GLN A 126 16.27 -9.18 13.15
C GLN A 126 16.78 -9.24 14.60
N ALA A 127 16.84 -8.09 15.27
CA ALA A 127 16.93 -8.06 16.73
C ALA A 127 15.52 -8.33 17.31
N ASP A 128 15.40 -8.98 18.46
CA ASP A 128 14.10 -9.29 19.06
C ASP A 128 13.47 -8.06 19.77
N GLY A 129 12.15 -7.83 19.59
CA GLY A 129 11.30 -6.99 20.47
C GLY A 129 10.73 -5.67 19.89
N GLU A 130 9.86 -4.97 20.66
CA GLU A 130 9.14 -3.73 20.29
C GLU A 130 10.00 -2.60 19.68
N ALA A 131 11.30 -2.56 19.97
CA ALA A 131 12.24 -1.60 19.39
C ALA A 131 12.38 -1.74 17.86
N VAL A 132 12.05 -2.90 17.30
CA VAL A 132 12.17 -3.26 15.88
C VAL A 132 11.12 -2.58 15.01
N PHE A 133 9.95 -2.25 15.57
CA PHE A 133 8.85 -1.65 14.80
C PHE A 133 8.70 -0.14 15.01
N GLY A 134 9.38 0.42 16.01
CA GLY A 134 9.28 1.85 16.33
C GLY A 134 9.65 2.77 15.17
N TRP A 135 10.62 2.36 14.33
CA TRP A 135 11.07 3.15 13.19
C TRP A 135 10.02 3.24 12.06
N ARG A 136 9.23 2.18 11.87
CA ARG A 136 8.21 2.12 10.81
C ARG A 136 6.85 2.70 11.24
N ARG A 137 6.65 2.95 12.54
CA ARG A 137 5.38 3.46 13.09
C ARG A 137 4.87 4.71 12.37
N THR A 138 5.74 5.65 12.02
CA THR A 138 5.34 6.84 11.26
C THR A 138 4.73 6.51 9.90
N TYR A 139 5.25 5.49 9.20
CA TYR A 139 4.72 5.04 7.92
C TYR A 139 3.45 4.20 8.12
N ASP A 140 3.42 3.33 9.13
CA ASP A 140 2.25 2.51 9.44
C ASP A 140 1.04 3.34 9.83
N ASP A 141 1.22 4.31 10.73
CA ASP A 141 0.14 5.17 11.19
C ASP A 141 -0.42 5.99 10.02
N TRP A 142 0.45 6.47 9.12
CA TRP A 142 0.02 7.16 7.91
C TRP A 142 -0.73 6.26 6.91
N LEU A 143 -0.27 5.02 6.70
CA LEU A 143 -0.99 4.04 5.88
C LEU A 143 -2.33 3.66 6.55
N ALA A 144 -2.39 3.58 7.88
CA ALA A 144 -3.62 3.33 8.63
C ALA A 144 -4.62 4.48 8.49
N ASP A 145 -4.16 5.73 8.45
CA ASP A 145 -5.01 6.91 8.18
C ASP A 145 -5.58 6.89 6.76
N ILE A 146 -4.78 6.48 5.77
CA ILE A 146 -5.27 6.25 4.39
C ILE A 146 -6.33 5.15 4.39
N GLY A 147 -6.05 3.99 4.98
CA GLY A 147 -7.01 2.89 5.07
C GLY A 147 -8.30 3.25 5.81
N THR A 148 -8.20 4.07 6.86
CA THR A 148 -9.36 4.61 7.58
C THR A 148 -10.21 5.50 6.68
N SER A 149 -9.57 6.36 5.88
CA SER A 149 -10.26 7.23 4.92
C SER A 149 -10.95 6.42 3.81
N VAL A 150 -10.30 5.37 3.31
CA VAL A 150 -10.92 4.44 2.35
C VAL A 150 -12.15 3.75 2.96
N TYR A 151 -12.03 3.23 4.18
CA TYR A 151 -13.12 2.50 4.84
C TYR A 151 -14.37 3.36 5.08
N GLN A 152 -14.19 4.66 5.33
CA GLN A 152 -15.32 5.60 5.51
C GLN A 152 -16.19 5.73 4.25
N GLU A 153 -15.64 5.46 3.08
CA GLU A 153 -16.33 5.56 1.80
C GLU A 153 -16.72 4.20 1.24
N VAL A 154 -15.82 3.22 1.37
CA VAL A 154 -16.00 1.86 0.88
C VAL A 154 -15.58 0.89 1.99
N PRO A 155 -16.54 0.40 2.80
CA PRO A 155 -16.26 -0.62 3.79
C PRO A 155 -15.64 -1.87 3.14
N PHE A 156 -14.51 -2.30 3.69
CA PHE A 156 -13.76 -3.48 3.25
C PHE A 156 -13.70 -4.53 4.38
N ARG A 157 -13.16 -5.73 4.11
CA ARG A 157 -13.13 -6.86 5.06
C ARG A 157 -11.91 -6.83 5.99
N LEU A 158 -10.75 -6.49 5.44
CA LEU A 158 -9.47 -6.47 6.14
C LEU A 158 -8.52 -5.48 5.43
N GLY A 159 -7.66 -4.82 6.20
CA GLY A 159 -6.48 -4.15 5.66
C GLY A 159 -5.22 -4.60 6.39
N LEU A 160 -4.12 -4.74 5.66
CA LEU A 160 -2.82 -5.14 6.16
C LEU A 160 -1.77 -4.08 5.80
N ILE A 161 -0.83 -3.85 6.70
CA ILE A 161 0.23 -2.84 6.53
C ILE A 161 1.59 -3.44 6.81
N GLY A 162 2.48 -3.45 5.82
CA GLY A 162 3.83 -3.99 5.98
C GLY A 162 4.50 -4.29 4.64
N PHE A 163 5.43 -5.24 4.67
CA PHE A 163 6.12 -5.71 3.46
C PHE A 163 5.34 -6.88 2.85
N GLU A 164 4.91 -6.72 1.59
CA GLU A 164 4.25 -7.77 0.77
C GLU A 164 3.23 -8.61 1.57
N THR A 165 2.18 -7.94 2.03
CA THR A 165 1.17 -8.44 2.96
C THR A 165 -0.08 -9.02 2.29
N SER A 166 -0.41 -8.64 1.05
CA SER A 166 -1.58 -9.18 0.36
C SER A 166 -1.51 -10.71 0.23
N GLY A 167 -2.63 -11.38 0.52
CA GLY A 167 -2.72 -12.84 0.48
C GLY A 167 -1.98 -13.60 1.59
N THR A 168 -1.28 -12.92 2.53
CA THR A 168 -0.63 -13.59 3.67
C THR A 168 -1.63 -14.14 4.69
N ILE A 169 -2.76 -13.46 4.86
CA ILE A 169 -3.93 -13.89 5.62
C ILE A 169 -5.16 -13.14 5.09
N ASP A 170 -6.31 -13.80 5.02
CA ASP A 170 -7.58 -13.17 4.65
C ASP A 170 -8.50 -12.97 5.87
N ALA A 171 -9.53 -12.14 5.72
CA ALA A 171 -10.49 -11.83 6.77
C ALA A 171 -11.24 -13.06 7.29
N ARG A 172 -11.44 -14.07 6.43
CA ARG A 172 -12.14 -15.31 6.78
C ARG A 172 -11.28 -16.18 7.69
N GLU A 173 -10.00 -16.32 7.39
CA GLU A 173 -9.02 -17.03 8.20
C GLU A 173 -8.78 -16.32 9.53
N LEU A 174 -8.65 -14.99 9.51
CA LEU A 174 -8.46 -14.16 10.71
C LEU A 174 -9.67 -14.22 11.65
N ASN A 175 -10.88 -14.36 11.10
CA ASN A 175 -12.14 -14.42 11.84
C ASN A 175 -12.28 -13.29 12.88
N GLY A 176 -11.85 -12.08 12.50
CA GLY A 176 -11.90 -10.87 13.34
C GLY A 176 -10.96 -10.86 14.55
N THR A 177 -10.12 -11.87 14.73
CA THR A 177 -9.19 -11.97 15.87
C THR A 177 -7.74 -11.98 15.36
N PRO A 178 -7.01 -10.88 15.52
CA PRO A 178 -5.61 -10.82 15.12
C PRO A 178 -4.74 -11.64 16.07
N PRO A 179 -3.55 -12.09 15.62
CA PRO A 179 -2.60 -12.75 16.48
C PRO A 179 -2.10 -11.80 17.59
N GLU A 180 -1.69 -12.39 18.72
CA GLU A 180 -1.12 -11.64 19.85
C GLU A 180 0.18 -10.95 19.43
N GLU A 181 1.04 -11.69 18.72
CA GLU A 181 2.27 -11.24 18.09
C GLU A 181 1.99 -10.89 16.62
N ARG A 182 2.26 -9.63 16.24
CA ARG A 182 1.97 -9.07 14.92
C ARG A 182 3.22 -8.50 14.29
N TRP A 183 3.59 -9.08 13.15
CA TRP A 183 4.69 -8.63 12.29
C TRP A 183 4.27 -7.57 11.26
N MET A 184 2.97 -7.31 11.16
CA MET A 184 2.34 -6.33 10.27
C MET A 184 1.22 -5.59 11.01
N GLY A 185 0.84 -4.42 10.52
CA GLY A 185 -0.32 -3.69 11.00
C GLY A 185 -1.62 -4.30 10.46
N TYR A 186 -2.68 -4.23 11.26
CA TYR A 186 -4.01 -4.74 10.89
C TYR A 186 -5.04 -3.61 10.98
N LEU A 187 -5.90 -3.53 9.97
CA LEU A 187 -7.07 -2.68 9.92
C LEU A 187 -8.31 -3.57 9.95
N LEU A 188 -8.97 -3.63 11.12
CA LEU A 188 -10.07 -4.55 11.39
C LEU A 188 -11.39 -3.80 11.57
N PRO A 189 -12.37 -4.02 10.68
CA PRO A 189 -13.73 -3.55 10.89
C PRO A 189 -14.35 -4.19 12.14
N ALA A 190 -14.87 -3.37 13.06
CA ALA A 190 -15.65 -3.81 14.22
C ALA A 190 -16.74 -2.78 14.53
N ASP A 191 -17.99 -3.22 14.62
CA ASP A 191 -19.15 -2.36 14.94
C ASP A 191 -19.26 -1.10 14.07
N GLY A 192 -18.91 -1.22 12.78
CA GLY A 192 -18.93 -0.11 11.82
C GLY A 192 -17.75 0.87 11.93
N VAL A 193 -16.79 0.60 12.80
CA VAL A 193 -15.56 1.40 12.98
C VAL A 193 -14.36 0.57 12.54
N LEU A 194 -13.40 1.20 11.84
CA LEU A 194 -12.13 0.57 11.52
C LEU A 194 -11.16 0.69 12.71
N ARG A 195 -10.68 -0.43 13.22
CA ARG A 195 -9.67 -0.47 14.28
C ARG A 195 -8.31 -0.75 13.69
N TYR A 196 -7.36 0.15 13.92
CA TYR A 196 -5.96 -0.07 13.61
C TYR A 196 -5.24 -0.74 14.80
N LEU A 197 -4.51 -1.81 14.52
CA LEU A 197 -3.68 -2.54 15.45
C LEU A 197 -2.26 -2.63 14.88
N ALA A 198 -1.34 -1.90 15.50
CA ALA A 198 0.05 -1.85 15.08
C ALA A 198 0.75 -3.22 15.23
N ALA A 199 1.78 -3.42 14.41
CA ALA A 199 2.78 -4.45 14.64
C ALA A 199 3.43 -4.27 16.03
N ASN A 200 3.70 -5.37 16.73
CA ASN A 200 4.24 -5.34 18.08
C ASN A 200 5.43 -6.27 18.33
N GLY A 201 5.61 -7.35 17.55
CA GLY A 201 6.66 -8.36 17.80
C GLY A 201 6.62 -8.99 19.19
#